data_AF-A0A1H8NAI2-F1
#
_entry.id   AF-A0A1H8NAI2-F1
#
_cell.length_a   1.000
_cell.length_b   1.000
_cell.length_c   1.000
_cell.angle_alpha   90.00
_cell.angle_beta   90.00
_cell.angle_gamma   90.00
#
_symmetry.space_group_name_H-M   'P 1'
#
loop_
_entity.id
_entity.type
_entity.pdbx_description
1 polymer ?
#
loop_
_entity_poly.entity_id
_entity_poly.type
_entity_poly.pdbx_seq_one_letter_code
_entity_poly.pdbx_strand_id
1 'polypeptide(L)'
;MDGLRIYVILGLIVGSSAVYMWIRKRISSRYLTQKLTALNTTHYHVLEHINKQNTQIDYLIVSIYGIIVVKQINWTGEVMGTEEEENWVLKFNKQLKTIKNPLHEYKPYIQELAKHLKLPTKQFHQIVAVSNQATLSVDQSLIKNQQVCHFDQLVAAITQIKTPILSKENVQLFAEQLKQG
;
A
#
# COMPACT_ATOMS: atom_id res chain seq x y z
N MET A 1 -45.91 -4.55 -11.65
CA MET A 1 -45.23 -3.49 -10.87
C MET A 1 -44.14 -4.04 -9.94
N ASP A 2 -44.08 -5.37 -9.73
CA ASP A 2 -43.16 -5.99 -8.77
C ASP A 2 -41.71 -6.08 -9.25
N GLY A 3 -41.49 -6.22 -10.57
CA GLY A 3 -40.15 -6.22 -11.16
C GLY A 3 -39.36 -4.93 -10.87
N LEU A 4 -39.99 -3.76 -11.05
CA LEU A 4 -39.34 -2.46 -10.81
C LEU A 4 -38.91 -2.30 -9.34
N ARG A 5 -39.73 -2.76 -8.40
CA ARG A 5 -39.39 -2.72 -6.96
C ARG A 5 -38.19 -3.60 -6.63
N ILE A 6 -38.11 -4.80 -7.23
CA ILE A 6 -36.96 -5.70 -7.05
C ILE A 6 -35.68 -5.07 -7.59
N TYR A 7 -35.70 -4.45 -8.78
CA TYR A 7 -34.53 -3.77 -9.34
C TYR A 7 -34.08 -2.56 -8.50
N VAL A 8 -35.03 -1.79 -7.95
CA VAL A 8 -34.72 -0.66 -7.05
C VAL A 8 -34.05 -1.15 -5.76
N ILE A 9 -34.57 -2.21 -5.14
CA ILE A 9 -33.99 -2.79 -3.92
C ILE A 9 -32.58 -3.35 -4.19
N LEU A 10 -32.39 -4.10 -5.27
CA LEU A 10 -31.07 -4.60 -5.67
C LEU A 10 -30.09 -3.45 -5.95
N GLY A 11 -30.52 -2.40 -6.64
CA GLY A 11 -29.72 -1.21 -6.88
C GLY A 11 -29.27 -0.50 -5.60
N LEU A 12 -30.15 -0.40 -4.59
CA LEU A 12 -29.81 0.19 -3.28
C LEU A 12 -28.81 -0.68 -2.49
N ILE A 13 -28.92 -2.01 -2.55
CA ILE A 13 -27.98 -2.93 -1.87
C ILE A 13 -26.60 -2.85 -2.52
N VAL A 14 -26.52 -2.95 -3.85
CA VAL A 14 -25.24 -2.85 -4.58
C VAL A 14 -24.62 -1.46 -4.39
N GLY A 15 -25.42 -0.41 -4.52
CA GLY A 15 -24.98 0.97 -4.31
C GLY A 15 -24.46 1.21 -2.89
N SER A 16 -25.17 0.74 -1.86
CA SER A 16 -24.73 0.90 -0.47
C SER A 16 -23.44 0.13 -0.15
N SER A 17 -23.25 -1.08 -0.71
CA SER A 17 -22.00 -1.84 -0.59
C SER A 17 -20.81 -1.13 -1.25
N ALA A 18 -21.00 -0.58 -2.45
CA ALA A 18 -19.97 0.19 -3.14
C ALA A 18 -19.59 1.47 -2.36
N VAL A 19 -20.59 2.20 -1.84
CA VAL A 19 -20.38 3.37 -0.98
C VAL A 19 -19.64 2.98 0.29
N TYR A 20 -20.02 1.88 0.95
CA TYR A 20 -19.34 1.39 2.13
C TYR A 20 -17.86 1.09 1.87
N MET A 21 -17.54 0.38 0.79
CA MET A 21 -16.15 0.09 0.41
C MET A 21 -15.34 1.37 0.16
N TRP A 22 -15.94 2.36 -0.51
CA TRP A 22 -15.31 3.65 -0.76
C TRP A 22 -15.06 4.45 0.53
N ILE A 23 -16.05 4.54 1.45
CA ILE A 23 -15.91 5.21 2.75
C ILE A 23 -14.78 4.55 3.53
N ARG A 24 -14.80 3.21 3.59
CA ARG A 24 -13.81 2.44 4.33
C ARG A 24 -12.39 2.68 3.80
N LYS A 25 -12.19 2.71 2.48
CA LYS A 25 -10.89 3.06 1.85
C LYS A 25 -10.45 4.47 2.25
N ARG A 26 -11.35 5.46 2.22
CA ARG A 26 -11.03 6.85 2.62
C ARG A 26 -10.63 6.95 4.09
N ILE A 27 -11.33 6.26 4.99
CA ILE A 27 -11.02 6.29 6.43
C ILE A 27 -9.63 5.70 6.68
N SER A 28 -9.33 4.54 6.10
CA SER A 28 -8.03 3.91 6.31
C SER A 28 -6.87 4.66 5.67
N SER A 29 -7.10 5.34 4.54
CA SER A 29 -6.08 6.20 3.95
C SER A 29 -5.76 7.38 4.86
N ARG A 30 -6.78 8.09 5.37
CA ARG A 30 -6.57 9.18 6.34
C ARG A 30 -5.80 8.73 7.58
N TYR A 31 -6.09 7.53 8.08
CA TYR A 31 -5.38 6.95 9.21
C TYR A 31 -3.88 6.77 8.92
N LEU A 32 -3.54 6.21 7.75
CA LEU A 32 -2.15 6.06 7.33
C LEU A 32 -1.46 7.41 7.09
N THR A 33 -2.11 8.35 6.41
CA THR A 33 -1.60 9.72 6.23
C THR A 33 -1.22 10.33 7.57
N GLN A 34 -2.11 10.27 8.57
CA GLN A 34 -1.86 10.80 9.90
C GLN A 34 -0.69 10.09 10.61
N LYS A 35 -0.50 8.79 10.40
CA LYS A 35 0.68 8.09 10.94
C LYS A 35 1.95 8.56 10.24
N LEU A 36 1.92 8.70 8.92
CA LEU A 36 3.07 9.10 8.11
C LEU A 36 3.50 10.55 8.36
N THR A 37 2.64 11.44 8.88
CA THR A 37 3.06 12.78 9.33
C THR A 37 4.04 12.74 10.51
N ALA A 38 4.17 11.61 11.22
CA ALA A 38 5.18 11.44 12.27
C ALA A 38 6.60 11.26 11.70
N LEU A 39 6.75 10.99 10.40
CA LEU A 39 8.05 10.94 9.75
C LEU A 39 8.67 12.34 9.67
N ASN A 40 9.99 12.42 9.85
CA ASN A 40 10.71 13.69 9.78
C ASN A 40 10.69 14.22 8.33
N THR A 41 9.96 15.31 8.10
CA THR A 41 9.75 15.90 6.76
C THR A 41 11.02 16.41 6.10
N THR A 42 12.11 16.61 6.85
CA THR A 42 13.44 16.97 6.31
C THR A 42 14.12 15.79 5.62
N HIS A 43 13.74 14.56 5.97
CA HIS A 43 14.37 13.34 5.45
C HIS A 43 13.40 12.46 4.65
N TYR A 44 12.09 12.66 4.81
CA TYR A 44 11.05 11.87 4.18
C TYR A 44 10.05 12.79 3.48
N HIS A 45 9.86 12.57 2.18
CA HIS A 45 8.79 13.18 1.39
C HIS A 45 7.75 12.12 1.06
N VAL A 46 6.57 12.26 1.66
CA VAL A 46 5.44 11.35 1.45
C VAL A 46 4.60 11.85 0.29
N LEU A 47 4.37 10.98 -0.69
CA LEU A 47 3.51 11.20 -1.84
C LEU A 47 2.37 10.18 -1.79
N GLU A 48 1.13 10.64 -1.88
CA GLU A 48 -0.06 9.79 -1.75
C GLU A 48 -0.76 9.63 -3.09
N HIS A 49 -1.34 8.45 -3.33
CA HIS A 49 -2.22 8.18 -4.47
C HIS A 49 -1.63 8.58 -5.84
N ILE A 50 -0.36 8.26 -6.07
CA ILE A 50 0.30 8.52 -7.34
C ILE A 50 -0.29 7.57 -8.39
N ASN A 51 -0.89 8.15 -9.44
CA ASN A 51 -1.45 7.41 -10.55
C ASN A 51 -0.45 7.43 -11.72
N LYS A 52 0.18 6.29 -12.00
CA LYS A 52 1.10 6.18 -13.14
C LYS A 52 0.66 5.06 -14.07
N GLN A 53 0.43 5.38 -15.34
CA GLN A 53 0.13 4.44 -16.43
C GLN A 53 -0.83 3.30 -16.01
N ASN A 54 -2.00 3.67 -15.49
CA ASN A 54 -3.09 2.79 -15.02
C ASN A 54 -2.91 2.13 -13.65
N THR A 55 -1.93 2.57 -12.86
CA THR A 55 -1.64 1.98 -11.56
C THR A 55 -1.70 3.00 -10.46
N GLN A 56 -2.48 2.66 -9.44
CA GLN A 56 -2.59 3.43 -8.22
C GLN A 56 -1.56 2.92 -7.19
N ILE A 57 -0.54 3.72 -6.93
CA ILE A 57 0.38 3.54 -5.81
C ILE A 57 -0.27 4.22 -4.59
N ASP A 58 -0.46 3.47 -3.50
CA ASP A 58 -1.12 4.03 -2.32
C ASP A 58 -0.24 5.09 -1.65
N TYR A 59 1.02 4.76 -1.35
CA TYR A 59 2.02 5.74 -0.87
C TYR A 59 3.40 5.48 -1.48
N LEU A 60 4.09 6.56 -1.80
CA LEU A 60 5.48 6.58 -2.23
C LEU A 60 6.24 7.54 -1.33
N ILE A 61 7.27 7.04 -0.65
CA ILE A 61 8.05 7.82 0.31
C ILE A 61 9.47 7.94 -0.23
N VAL A 62 9.88 9.16 -0.55
CA VAL A 62 11.24 9.45 -1.01
C VAL A 62 12.07 9.87 0.20
N SER A 63 13.19 9.19 0.43
CA SER A 63 14.07 9.47 1.56
C SER A 63 15.54 9.29 1.22
N ILE A 64 16.43 9.79 2.08
CA ILE A 64 17.87 9.54 1.93
C ILE A 64 18.23 8.05 2.01
N TYR A 65 17.33 7.23 2.57
CA TYR A 65 17.49 5.78 2.72
C TYR A 65 16.97 4.99 1.52
N GLY A 66 16.41 5.66 0.50
CA GLY A 66 15.81 5.04 -0.67
C GLY A 66 14.36 5.44 -0.88
N ILE A 67 13.73 4.76 -1.83
CA ILE A 67 12.34 4.97 -2.23
C ILE A 67 11.49 3.83 -1.67
N ILE A 68 10.53 4.16 -0.80
CA ILE A 68 9.69 3.17 -0.14
C ILE A 68 8.30 3.23 -0.79
N VAL A 69 7.90 2.12 -1.39
CA VAL A 69 6.58 1.93 -2.00
C VAL A 69 5.72 1.17 -1.02
N VAL A 70 4.61 1.76 -0.60
CA VAL A 70 3.69 1.15 0.36
C VAL A 70 2.40 0.75 -0.36
N LYS A 71 2.03 -0.53 -0.25
CA LYS A 71 0.70 -1.03 -0.60
C LYS A 71 -0.17 -1.06 0.65
N GLN A 72 -1.40 -0.57 0.55
CA GLN A 72 -2.40 -0.69 1.60
C GLN A 72 -3.31 -1.90 1.38
N ILE A 73 -3.47 -2.74 2.40
CA ILE A 73 -4.54 -3.74 2.51
C ILE A 73 -5.47 -3.32 3.65
N ASN A 74 -6.60 -2.71 3.28
CA ASN A 74 -7.68 -2.42 4.22
C ASN A 74 -8.66 -3.60 4.30
N TRP A 75 -8.29 -4.62 5.07
CA TRP A 75 -9.10 -5.82 5.30
C TRP A 75 -9.43 -6.00 6.79
N THR A 76 -10.51 -6.71 7.09
CA THR A 76 -10.86 -7.19 8.44
C THR A 76 -10.92 -8.71 8.35
N GLY A 77 -10.36 -9.42 9.33
CA GLY A 77 -10.28 -10.88 9.30
C GLY A 77 -8.84 -11.35 9.25
N GLU A 78 -8.45 -12.11 8.24
CA GLU A 78 -7.13 -12.74 8.16
C GLU A 78 -6.52 -12.52 6.77
N VAL A 79 -5.23 -12.21 6.71
CA VAL A 79 -4.44 -12.10 5.48
C VAL A 79 -3.43 -13.24 5.46
N MET A 80 -3.51 -14.10 4.46
CA MET A 80 -2.71 -15.33 4.34
C MET A 80 -1.93 -15.32 3.03
N GLY A 81 -0.67 -15.76 3.09
CA GLY A 81 0.14 -16.08 1.91
C GLY A 81 1.65 -16.00 2.13
N THR A 82 2.42 -16.45 1.16
CA THR A 82 3.90 -16.42 1.18
C THR A 82 4.46 -15.44 0.14
N GLU A 83 5.79 -15.27 0.13
CA GLU A 83 6.44 -14.44 -0.89
C GLU A 83 6.30 -15.05 -2.29
N GLU A 84 6.39 -16.38 -2.40
CA GLU A 84 6.45 -17.12 -3.66
C GLU A 84 5.09 -17.31 -4.34
N GLU A 85 4.01 -17.28 -3.56
CA GLU A 85 2.66 -17.48 -4.10
C GLU A 85 2.26 -16.33 -5.04
N GLU A 86 1.65 -16.67 -6.17
CA GLU A 86 1.15 -15.66 -7.11
C GLU A 86 0.02 -14.81 -6.50
N ASN A 87 -0.77 -15.43 -5.62
CA ASN A 87 -1.96 -14.85 -5.02
C ASN A 87 -1.96 -15.04 -3.51
N TRP A 88 -2.49 -14.05 -2.78
CA TRP A 88 -2.79 -14.14 -1.36
C TRP A 88 -4.28 -14.33 -1.12
N VAL A 89 -4.62 -14.83 0.07
CA VAL A 89 -6.01 -15.07 0.46
C VAL A 89 -6.38 -14.15 1.62
N LEU A 90 -7.45 -13.40 1.41
CA LEU A 90 -8.13 -12.60 2.43
C LEU A 90 -9.33 -13.39 2.95
N LYS A 91 -9.32 -13.77 4.22
CA LYS A 91 -10.40 -14.52 4.85
C LYS A 91 -11.18 -13.63 5.79
N PHE A 92 -12.50 -13.71 5.73
CA PHE A 92 -13.40 -13.10 6.71
C PHE A 92 -14.50 -14.09 7.04
N ASN A 93 -14.52 -14.57 8.29
CA ASN A 93 -15.36 -15.69 8.72
C ASN A 93 -15.17 -16.92 7.80
N LYS A 94 -16.24 -17.34 7.12
CA LYS A 94 -16.24 -18.47 6.17
C LYS A 94 -15.96 -18.05 4.72
N GLN A 95 -15.85 -16.75 4.45
CA GLN A 95 -15.63 -16.23 3.10
C GLN A 95 -14.15 -16.08 2.82
N LEU A 96 -13.74 -16.49 1.63
CA LEU A 96 -12.39 -16.34 1.10
C LEU A 96 -12.44 -15.42 -0.11
N LYS A 97 -11.49 -14.48 -0.17
CA LYS A 97 -11.26 -13.62 -1.30
C LYS A 97 -9.80 -13.72 -1.69
N THR A 98 -9.54 -14.19 -2.90
CA THR A 98 -8.20 -14.21 -3.47
C THR A 98 -7.84 -12.85 -4.04
N ILE A 99 -6.63 -12.37 -3.77
CA ILE A 99 -6.05 -11.18 -4.38
C ILE A 99 -4.69 -11.55 -4.98
N LYS A 100 -4.24 -10.80 -6.00
CA LYS A 100 -2.86 -10.92 -6.45
C LYS A 100 -1.93 -10.62 -5.27
N ASN A 101 -0.84 -11.37 -5.15
CA ASN A 101 0.16 -11.11 -4.13
C ASN A 101 0.66 -9.66 -4.29
N PRO A 102 0.50 -8.78 -3.29
CA PRO A 102 0.93 -7.39 -3.34
C PRO A 102 2.41 -7.22 -3.71
N LEU A 103 3.25 -8.15 -3.25
CA LEU A 103 4.69 -8.14 -3.53
C LEU A 103 4.93 -8.27 -5.04
N HIS A 104 4.24 -9.22 -5.66
CA HIS A 104 4.27 -9.46 -7.11
C HIS A 104 3.53 -8.40 -7.92
N GLU A 105 2.41 -7.89 -7.42
CA GLU A 105 1.64 -6.81 -8.06
C GLU A 105 2.50 -5.56 -8.24
N TYR A 106 3.29 -5.20 -7.22
CA TYR A 106 4.07 -3.96 -7.22
C TYR A 106 5.48 -4.08 -7.82
N LYS A 107 5.99 -5.30 -8.06
CA LYS A 107 7.31 -5.53 -8.65
C LYS A 107 7.50 -4.84 -10.02
N PRO A 108 6.56 -4.91 -10.99
CA PRO A 108 6.69 -4.19 -12.25
C PRO A 108 6.71 -2.66 -12.07
N TYR A 109 5.94 -2.12 -11.13
CA TYR A 109 5.92 -0.67 -10.87
C TYR A 109 7.22 -0.18 -10.28
N ILE A 110 7.81 -0.93 -9.35
CA ILE A 110 9.14 -0.62 -8.82
C ILE A 110 10.17 -0.61 -9.94
N GLN A 111 10.09 -1.57 -10.89
CA GLN A 111 11.00 -1.59 -12.04
C GLN A 111 10.81 -0.38 -12.97
N GLU A 112 9.57 0.06 -13.19
CA GLU A 112 9.28 1.25 -13.99
C GLU A 112 9.76 2.53 -13.30
N LEU A 113 9.50 2.69 -12.00
CA LEU A 113 9.99 3.81 -11.20
C LEU A 113 11.53 3.85 -11.17
N ALA A 114 12.18 2.70 -11.01
CA ALA A 114 13.63 2.58 -11.06
C ALA A 114 14.18 3.07 -12.41
N LYS A 115 13.57 2.66 -13.53
CA LYS A 115 13.94 3.15 -14.87
C LYS A 115 13.72 4.65 -15.01
N HIS A 116 12.56 5.15 -14.57
CA HIS A 116 12.19 6.55 -14.68
C HIS A 116 13.15 7.47 -13.90
N LEU A 117 13.51 7.06 -12.68
CA LEU A 117 14.40 7.82 -11.78
C LEU A 117 15.88 7.50 -12.01
N LYS A 118 16.20 6.58 -12.92
CA LYS A 118 17.56 6.08 -13.21
C LYS A 118 18.27 5.58 -11.94
N LEU A 119 17.54 4.89 -11.07
CA LEU A 119 18.05 4.30 -9.84
C LEU A 119 18.06 2.78 -9.95
N PRO A 120 19.03 2.08 -9.32
CA PRO A 120 19.00 0.64 -9.25
C PRO A 120 17.88 0.16 -8.32
N THR A 121 17.20 -0.92 -8.69
CA THR A 121 16.04 -1.46 -7.93
C THR A 121 16.35 -1.79 -6.46
N LYS A 122 17.62 -2.07 -6.13
CA LYS A 122 18.08 -2.28 -4.74
C LYS A 122 17.89 -1.06 -3.81
N GLN A 123 17.62 0.12 -4.37
CA GLN A 123 17.33 1.35 -3.63
C GLN A 123 15.83 1.55 -3.37
N PHE A 124 15.01 0.59 -3.81
CA PHE A 124 13.58 0.58 -3.56
C PHE A 124 13.26 -0.43 -2.47
N HIS A 125 12.35 -0.05 -1.59
CA HIS A 125 11.81 -0.89 -0.55
C HIS A 125 10.31 -1.02 -0.75
N GLN A 126 9.80 -2.21 -0.51
CA GLN A 126 8.38 -2.50 -0.64
C GLN A 126 7.83 -2.87 0.73
N ILE A 127 6.74 -2.23 1.12
CA ILE A 127 6.03 -2.52 2.36
C ILE A 127 4.55 -2.73 2.06
N VAL A 128 3.99 -3.84 2.54
CA VAL A 128 2.56 -4.09 2.56
C VAL A 128 2.05 -3.73 3.95
N ALA A 129 1.37 -2.59 4.04
CA ALA A 129 0.72 -2.15 5.26
C ALA A 129 -0.68 -2.76 5.32
N VAL A 130 -1.00 -3.46 6.40
CA VAL A 130 -2.28 -4.16 6.59
C VAL A 130 -3.04 -3.53 7.75
N SER A 131 -4.36 -3.39 7.60
CA SER A 131 -5.24 -2.92 8.65
C SER A 131 -5.00 -3.65 9.98
N ASN A 132 -5.02 -2.90 11.09
CA ASN A 132 -4.91 -3.45 12.44
C ASN A 132 -6.09 -4.38 12.81
N GLN A 133 -7.17 -4.38 12.02
CA GLN A 133 -8.33 -5.26 12.19
C GLN A 133 -8.16 -6.63 11.51
N ALA A 134 -7.03 -6.87 10.87
CA ALA A 134 -6.71 -8.17 10.30
C ALA A 134 -5.65 -8.87 11.16
N THR A 135 -5.66 -10.18 11.17
CA THR A 135 -4.56 -11.02 11.64
C THR A 135 -3.63 -11.30 10.46
N LEU A 136 -2.31 -11.26 10.70
CA LEU A 136 -1.30 -11.61 9.71
C LEU A 136 -0.93 -13.09 9.85
N SER A 137 -1.36 -13.88 8.88
CA SER A 137 -1.00 -15.29 8.71
C SER A 137 -0.16 -15.47 7.44
N VAL A 138 0.70 -14.49 7.17
CA VAL A 138 1.69 -14.53 6.10
C VAL A 138 2.99 -15.20 6.59
N ASP A 139 3.92 -15.49 5.68
CA ASP A 139 5.24 -15.98 6.08
C ASP A 139 5.88 -15.06 7.14
N GLN A 140 6.40 -15.67 8.21
CA GLN A 140 7.07 -14.98 9.31
C GLN A 140 8.31 -14.21 8.84
N SER A 141 8.96 -14.64 7.76
CA SER A 141 10.09 -13.93 7.17
C SER A 141 9.70 -12.50 6.75
N LEU A 142 8.53 -12.34 6.13
CA LEU A 142 7.96 -11.07 5.66
C LEU A 142 7.61 -10.10 6.80
N ILE A 143 7.26 -10.63 7.96
CA ILE A 143 6.99 -9.82 9.15
C ILE A 143 8.32 -9.39 9.79
N LYS A 144 9.27 -10.33 9.94
CA LYS A 144 10.58 -10.08 10.57
C LYS A 144 11.39 -9.04 9.80
N ASN A 145 11.35 -9.09 8.47
CA ASN A 145 12.04 -8.13 7.60
C ASN A 145 11.23 -6.85 7.32
N GLN A 146 10.04 -6.72 7.93
CA GLN A 146 9.14 -5.57 7.81
C GLN A 146 8.61 -5.27 6.41
N GLN A 147 8.64 -6.25 5.50
CA GLN A 147 7.95 -6.14 4.23
C GLN A 147 6.42 -6.25 4.39
N VAL A 148 5.93 -6.87 5.46
CA VAL A 148 4.50 -6.89 5.80
C VAL A 148 4.33 -6.49 7.26
N CYS A 149 3.51 -5.48 7.51
CA CYS A 149 3.27 -4.99 8.87
C CYS A 149 1.86 -4.41 9.03
N HIS A 150 1.45 -4.20 10.28
CA HIS A 150 0.22 -3.47 10.55
C HIS A 150 0.38 -1.97 10.32
N PHE A 151 -0.73 -1.26 10.09
CA PHE A 151 -0.74 0.21 9.95
C PHE A 151 -0.04 0.91 11.10
N ASP A 152 -0.21 0.42 12.34
CA ASP A 152 0.43 1.00 13.52
C ASP A 152 1.95 0.81 13.57
N GLN A 153 2.45 -0.18 12.85
CA GLN A 153 3.87 -0.52 12.76
C GLN A 153 4.54 0.12 11.55
N LEU A 154 3.79 0.72 10.63
CA LEU A 154 4.32 1.24 9.36
C LEU A 154 5.44 2.26 9.56
N VAL A 155 5.29 3.21 10.48
CA VAL A 155 6.32 4.23 10.75
C VAL A 155 7.59 3.56 11.28
N ALA A 156 7.46 2.62 12.21
CA ALA A 156 8.60 1.86 12.72
C ALA A 156 9.30 1.10 11.58
N ALA A 157 8.52 0.43 10.72
CA ALA A 157 9.01 -0.29 9.54
C ALA A 157 9.84 0.60 8.60
N ILE A 158 9.33 1.79 8.30
CA ILE A 158 10.01 2.77 7.45
C ILE A 158 11.32 3.25 8.10
N THR A 159 11.29 3.58 9.39
CA THR A 159 12.45 4.14 10.11
C THR A 159 13.55 3.11 10.43
N GLN A 160 13.26 1.81 10.28
CA GLN A 160 14.28 0.77 10.43
C GLN A 160 15.23 0.68 9.22
N ILE A 161 14.84 1.25 8.08
CA ILE A 161 15.70 1.39 6.90
C ILE A 161 16.73 2.49 7.18
N LYS A 162 17.95 2.11 7.57
CA LYS A 162 18.94 3.03 8.15
C LYS A 162 20.12 3.38 7.26
N THR A 163 20.34 2.69 6.15
CA THR A 163 21.53 2.91 5.32
C THR A 163 21.27 4.04 4.33
N PRO A 164 21.88 5.24 4.51
CA PRO A 164 21.70 6.33 3.57
C PRO A 164 22.38 5.98 2.25
N ILE A 165 21.64 6.15 1.16
CA ILE A 165 22.02 5.77 -0.20
C ILE A 165 21.73 6.87 -1.23
N LEU A 166 20.97 7.90 -0.85
CA LEU A 166 20.63 9.06 -1.67
C LEU A 166 21.05 10.36 -0.97
N SER A 167 21.50 11.35 -1.75
CA SER A 167 21.76 12.71 -1.25
C SER A 167 20.46 13.48 -1.02
N LYS A 168 20.49 14.53 -0.20
CA LYS A 168 19.31 15.36 0.07
C LYS A 168 18.80 16.07 -1.20
N GLU A 169 19.72 16.48 -2.07
CA GLU A 169 19.40 17.08 -3.36
C GLU A 169 18.67 16.10 -4.28
N ASN A 170 19.14 14.85 -4.35
CA ASN A 170 18.47 13.80 -5.11
C ASN A 170 17.08 13.50 -4.56
N VAL A 171 16.91 13.47 -3.24
CA VAL A 171 15.62 13.27 -2.59
C VAL A 171 14.61 14.34 -2.99
N GLN A 172 15.01 15.62 -2.95
CA GLN A 172 14.15 16.72 -3.36
C GLN A 172 13.82 16.65 -4.86
N LEU A 173 14.82 16.41 -5.70
CA LEU A 173 14.63 16.26 -7.15
C LEU A 173 13.63 15.15 -7.48
N PHE A 174 13.79 13.96 -6.88
CA PHE A 174 12.89 12.84 -7.13
C PHE A 174 11.49 13.11 -6.60
N ALA A 175 11.36 13.73 -5.42
CA ALA A 175 10.06 14.10 -4.87
C ALA A 175 9.30 15.09 -5.78
N GLU A 176 10.01 16.01 -6.44
CA GLU A 176 9.42 16.94 -7.40
C GLU A 176 9.04 16.24 -8.71
N GLN A 177 9.93 15.41 -9.27
CA GLN A 177 9.65 14.63 -10.49
C GLN A 177 8.42 13.73 -10.33
N LEU A 178 8.30 13.06 -9.18
CA LEU A 178 7.20 12.16 -8.88
C LEU A 178 5.87 12.86 -8.56
N LYS A 179 5.87 14.17 -8.29
CA LYS A 179 4.65 14.97 -8.15
C LYS A 179 4.10 15.47 -9.49
N GLN A 180 4.96 15.63 -10.49
CA GLN A 180 4.62 16.26 -11.77
C GLN A 180 4.16 15.26 -12.84
N GLY A 181 4.41 13.96 -12.63
CA GLY A 181 3.99 12.87 -13.53
C GLY A 181 2.86 12.05 -12.94
#